data_AF-A0A5J6X201-F1
#
_entry.id   AF-A0A5J6X201-F1
#
_cell.length_a   1.000
_cell.length_b   1.000
_cell.length_c   1.000
_cell.angle_alpha   90.00
_cell.angle_beta   90.00
_cell.angle_gamma   90.00
#
_symmetry.space_group_name_H-M   'P 1'
#
loop_
_entity.id
_entity.type
_entity.pdbx_description
1 polymer ?
#
loop_
_entity_poly.entity_id
_entity_poly.type
_entity_poly.pdbx_seq_one_letter_code
_entity_poly.pdbx_strand_id
1 'polypeptide(L)'
;MKRLFNLLAKVIILLFWLGVLAALAKLLPGKLNGFLPPCGLIVLLMHWAQASMIRKACERYFAVTRAEYWQIILFGVFATQGIRERLNAIITPKE
;
A
#
# COMPACT_ATOMS: atom_id res chain seq x y z
N MET A 1 -17.60 -8.87 -5.17
CA MET A 1 -17.35 -7.48 -5.63
C MET A 1 -16.18 -6.80 -4.91
N LYS A 2 -16.19 -6.63 -3.58
CA LYS A 2 -15.13 -5.92 -2.82
C LYS A 2 -13.69 -6.42 -3.08
N ARG A 3 -13.49 -7.75 -3.18
CA ARG A 3 -12.18 -8.36 -3.50
C ARG A 3 -11.69 -8.04 -4.92
N LEU A 4 -12.59 -8.01 -5.91
CA LEU A 4 -12.23 -7.70 -7.29
C LEU A 4 -11.78 -6.23 -7.43
N PHE A 5 -12.53 -5.30 -6.82
CA PHE A 5 -12.13 -3.89 -6.76
C PHE A 5 -10.77 -3.70 -6.08
N ASN A 6 -10.53 -4.40 -4.96
CA ASN A 6 -9.23 -4.36 -4.28
C ASN A 6 -8.08 -4.87 -5.18
N LEU A 7 -8.33 -5.95 -5.93
CA LEU A 7 -7.36 -6.51 -6.87
C LEU A 7 -7.08 -5.55 -8.02
N LEU A 8 -8.11 -4.95 -8.62
CA LEU A 8 -7.96 -3.93 -9.66
C LEU A 8 -7.18 -2.71 -9.15
N ALA A 9 -7.48 -2.24 -7.94
CA ALA A 9 -6.74 -1.15 -7.32
C ALA A 9 -5.25 -1.50 -7.14
N LYS A 10 -4.92 -2.71 -6.69
CA LYS A 10 -3.53 -3.17 -6.60
C LYS A 10 -2.83 -3.20 -7.96
N VAL A 11 -3.51 -3.62 -9.02
CA VAL A 11 -2.97 -3.59 -10.39
C VAL A 11 -2.68 -2.16 -10.82
N ILE A 12 -3.58 -1.20 -10.56
CA ILE A 12 -3.37 0.21 -10.88
C ILE A 12 -2.13 0.76 -10.14
N ILE A 13 -1.96 0.41 -8.86
CA ILE A 13 -0.78 0.82 -8.09
C ILE A 13 0.50 0.20 -8.66
N LEU A 14 0.47 -1.04 -9.15
CA LEU A 14 1.62 -1.64 -9.83
C LEU A 14 1.96 -0.90 -11.12
N LEU A 15 0.96 -0.54 -11.94
CA LEU A 15 1.18 0.26 -13.14
C LEU A 15 1.78 1.63 -12.81
N PHE A 16 1.34 2.25 -11.71
CA PHE A 16 1.97 3.48 -11.22
C PHE A 16 3.45 3.28 -10.88
N TRP A 17 3.80 2.24 -10.11
CA TRP A 17 5.20 1.96 -9.80
C TRP A 17 6.05 1.65 -11.04
N LEU A 18 5.49 0.90 -12.00
CA LEU A 18 6.15 0.67 -13.30
C LEU A 18 6.38 1.99 -14.04
N GLY A 19 5.41 2.91 -14.03
CA GLY A 19 5.57 4.25 -14.58
C GLY A 19 6.68 5.05 -13.90
N VAL A 20 6.77 4.99 -12.56
CA VAL A 20 7.86 5.64 -11.80
C VAL A 20 9.22 5.05 -12.16
N LEU A 21 9.33 3.71 -12.26
CA LEU A 21 10.58 3.05 -12.64
C LEU A 21 10.98 3.38 -14.08
N ALA A 22 10.03 3.40 -15.02
CA ALA A 22 10.27 3.82 -16.40
C ALA A 22 10.71 5.29 -16.48
N ALA A 23 10.12 6.16 -15.66
CA ALA A 23 10.50 7.57 -15.56
C ALA A 23 11.95 7.73 -15.07
N LEU A 24 12.34 6.98 -14.03
CA LEU A 24 13.70 6.98 -13.49
C LEU A 24 14.72 6.44 -14.52
N ALA A 25 14.32 5.44 -15.32
CA ALA A 25 15.11 4.90 -16.42
C ALA A 25 15.13 5.79 -17.68
N LYS A 26 14.49 6.98 -17.64
CA LYS A 26 14.35 7.92 -18.76
C LYS A 26 13.64 7.33 -20.00
N LEU A 27 12.79 6.33 -19.80
CA LEU A 27 12.05 5.64 -20.87
C LEU A 27 10.73 6.33 -21.24
N LEU A 28 10.30 7.35 -20.47
CA LEU A 28 9.07 8.09 -20.74
C LEU A 28 9.35 9.43 -21.45
N PRO A 29 8.37 9.99 -22.16
CA PRO A 29 8.55 11.25 -22.86
C PRO A 29 8.66 12.46 -21.91
N GLY A 30 9.70 13.27 -22.13
CA GLY A 30 9.82 14.65 -21.65
C GLY A 30 9.47 14.86 -20.17
N LYS A 31 8.41 15.64 -19.91
CA LYS A 31 7.99 16.10 -18.57
C LYS A 31 7.62 14.95 -17.62
N LEU A 32 7.24 13.78 -18.13
CA LEU A 32 6.90 12.62 -17.30
C LEU A 32 8.10 12.07 -16.53
N ASN A 33 9.30 12.10 -17.11
CA ASN A 33 10.54 11.68 -16.43
C ASN A 33 10.86 12.56 -15.21
N GLY A 34 10.53 13.85 -15.27
CA GLY A 34 10.75 14.78 -14.15
C GLY A 34 9.62 14.76 -13.12
N PHE A 35 8.40 14.44 -13.54
CA PHE A 35 7.20 14.57 -12.70
C PHE A 35 6.87 13.30 -11.89
N LEU A 36 6.96 12.12 -12.51
CA LEU A 36 6.57 10.86 -11.86
C LEU A 36 7.46 10.48 -10.66
N PRO A 37 8.80 10.67 -10.68
CA PRO A 37 9.62 10.26 -9.54
C PRO A 37 9.33 11.03 -8.23
N PRO A 38 9.16 12.36 -8.22
CA PRO A 38 8.68 13.08 -7.04
C PRO A 38 7.32 12.58 -6.53
N CYS A 39 6.37 12.29 -7.43
CA CYS A 39 5.09 11.69 -7.05
C CYS A 39 5.27 10.31 -6.41
N GLY A 40 6.13 9.46 -6.98
CA GLY A 40 6.49 8.15 -6.42
C GLY A 40 7.07 8.26 -5.01
N LEU A 41 7.95 9.24 -4.78
CA LEU A 41 8.52 9.50 -3.46
C LEU A 41 7.45 9.90 -2.44
N ILE A 42 6.55 10.80 -2.80
CA ILE A 42 5.45 11.23 -1.92
C ILE A 42 4.55 10.04 -1.57
N VAL A 43 4.15 9.24 -2.56
CA VAL A 43 3.33 8.03 -2.33
C VAL A 43 4.05 7.04 -1.43
N LEU A 44 5.35 6.82 -1.65
CA LEU A 44 6.17 5.94 -0.81
C LEU A 44 6.18 6.40 0.65
N LEU A 45 6.39 7.70 0.88
CA LEU A 45 6.37 8.30 2.22
C LEU A 45 5.01 8.15 2.88
N MET A 46 3.93 8.39 2.15
CA MET A 46 2.56 8.21 2.66
C MET A 46 2.29 6.75 3.03
N HIS A 47 2.65 5.80 2.16
CA HIS A 47 2.47 4.39 2.43
C HIS A 47 3.32 3.92 3.62
N TRP A 48 4.54 4.44 3.77
CA TRP A 48 5.39 4.16 4.91
C TRP A 48 4.80 4.68 6.22
N ALA A 49 4.31 5.92 6.23
CA ALA A 49 3.62 6.50 7.38
C ALA A 49 2.39 5.64 7.76
N GLN A 50 1.57 5.29 6.76
CA GLN A 50 0.40 4.44 6.95
C GLN A 50 0.77 3.05 7.51
N ALA A 51 1.78 2.38 6.94
CA ALA A 51 2.23 1.07 7.40
C ALA A 51 2.72 1.11 8.85
N SER A 52 3.43 2.17 9.22
CA SER A 52 3.96 2.38 10.57
C SER A 52 2.84 2.66 11.57
N MET A 53 1.86 3.48 11.20
CA MET A 53 0.67 3.74 12.02
C MET A 53 -0.13 2.45 12.27
N ILE A 54 -0.38 1.66 11.22
CA ILE A 54 -1.13 0.40 11.33
C ILE A 54 -0.39 -0.60 12.20
N ARG A 55 0.92 -0.77 11.99
CA ARG A 55 1.74 -1.67 12.79
C ARG A 55 1.68 -1.33 14.28
N LYS A 56 1.81 -0.04 14.61
CA LYS A 56 1.71 0.45 15.99
C LYS A 56 0.30 0.30 16.56
N ALA A 57 -0.74 0.60 15.79
CA ALA A 57 -2.12 0.44 16.24
C ALA A 57 -2.50 -1.02 16.53
N CYS A 58 -1.98 -1.96 15.72
CA CYS A 58 -2.26 -3.38 15.89
C CYS A 58 -1.39 -4.07 16.95
N GLU A 59 -0.29 -3.44 17.42
CA GLU A 59 0.71 -4.10 18.29
C GLU A 59 0.14 -4.68 19.58
N ARG A 60 -0.95 -4.09 20.09
CA ARG A 60 -1.67 -4.55 21.29
C ARG A 60 -2.55 -5.79 21.06
N TYR A 61 -2.90 -6.07 19.81
CA TYR A 61 -3.83 -7.15 19.43
C TYR A 61 -3.10 -8.30 18.75
N PHE A 62 -2.16 -8.00 17.84
CA PHE A 62 -1.35 -8.99 17.15
C PHE A 62 -0.13 -8.35 16.48
N ALA A 63 0.90 -9.16 16.25
CA ALA A 63 2.05 -8.73 15.46
C ALA A 63 1.68 -8.62 13.96
N VAL A 64 1.87 -7.43 13.38
CA VAL A 64 1.85 -7.24 11.92
C VAL A 64 3.15 -7.80 11.36
N THR A 65 3.04 -8.74 10.44
CA THR A 65 4.18 -9.42 9.84
C THR A 65 4.99 -8.48 8.95
N ARG A 66 6.28 -8.80 8.73
CA ARG A 66 7.13 -8.05 7.79
C ARG A 66 6.54 -8.05 6.38
N ALA A 67 5.92 -9.15 5.96
CA ALA A 67 5.26 -9.26 4.66
C ALA A 67 4.06 -8.31 4.56
N GLU A 68 3.18 -8.28 5.55
CA GLU A 68 2.04 -7.34 5.61
C GLU A 68 2.52 -5.88 5.60
N TYR A 69 3.59 -5.56 6.33
CA TYR A 69 4.17 -4.22 6.34
C TYR A 69 4.66 -3.78 4.96
N TRP A 70 5.43 -4.62 4.26
CA TRP A 70 5.91 -4.33 2.91
C TRP A 70 4.78 -4.28 1.88
N GLN A 71 3.73 -5.10 2.05
CA GLN A 71 2.55 -5.02 1.20
C GLN A 71 1.82 -3.68 1.37
N ILE A 72 1.76 -3.10 2.58
CA ILE A 72 1.22 -1.75 2.79
C ILE A 72 2.13 -0.69 2.16
N ILE A 73 3.44 -0.84 2.23
CA ILE A 73 4.37 0.08 1.55
C ILE A 73 4.13 0.06 0.03
N LEU A 74 3.92 -1.11 -0.56
CA LEU A 74 3.76 -1.24 -2.01
C LEU A 74 2.34 -0.86 -2.47
N PHE A 75 1.30 -1.27 -1.74
CA PHE A 75 -0.10 -1.18 -2.16
C PHE A 75 -0.97 -0.24 -1.31
N GLY A 76 -0.40 0.41 -0.30
CA GLY A 76 -1.15 1.29 0.60
C GLY A 76 -2.28 0.57 1.33
N VAL A 77 -3.42 1.25 1.46
CA VAL A 77 -4.62 0.73 2.14
C VAL A 77 -5.16 -0.59 1.56
N PHE A 78 -4.90 -0.87 0.28
CA PHE A 78 -5.41 -2.06 -0.40
C PHE A 78 -4.80 -3.37 0.13
N ALA A 79 -3.64 -3.30 0.78
CA ALA A 79 -3.02 -4.44 1.46
C ALA A 79 -3.58 -4.68 2.89
N THR A 80 -4.39 -3.76 3.43
CA THR A 80 -4.81 -3.81 4.84
C THR A 80 -6.01 -4.72 5.10
N GLN A 81 -6.60 -5.32 4.06
CA GLN A 81 -7.83 -6.09 4.18
C GLN A 81 -7.71 -7.24 5.20
N GLY A 82 -6.64 -8.04 5.13
CA GLY A 82 -6.42 -9.15 6.06
C GLY A 82 -6.21 -8.68 7.51
N ILE A 83 -5.49 -7.57 7.69
CA ILE A 83 -5.30 -6.94 9.01
C ILE A 83 -6.63 -6.45 9.57
N ARG A 84 -7.48 -5.83 8.75
CA ARG A 84 -8.81 -5.36 9.15
C ARG A 84 -9.73 -6.53 9.53
N GLU A 85 -9.73 -7.60 8.75
CA GLU A 85 -10.52 -8.80 9.04
C GLU A 85 -10.08 -9.43 10.37
N ARG A 86 -8.77 -9.55 10.61
CA ARG A 86 -8.22 -10.04 11.89
C ARG A 86 -8.57 -9.13 13.07
N LEU A 87 -8.45 -7.81 12.90
CA LEU A 87 -8.74 -6.84 13.96
C LEU A 87 -10.23 -6.85 14.32
N ASN A 88 -11.13 -6.90 13.32
CA ASN A 88 -12.57 -6.97 13.55
C ASN A 88 -12.96 -8.26 14.29
N ALA A 89 -12.32 -9.39 14.00
CA ALA A 89 -12.59 -10.64 14.71
C ALA A 89 -12.21 -10.59 16.20
N ILE A 90 -11.29 -9.71 16.60
CA ILE A 90 -10.86 -9.52 17.99
C ILE A 90 -11.75 -8.50 18.71
N ILE A 91 -12.07 -7.39 18.04
CA ILE A 91 -12.80 -6.26 18.65
C ILE A 91 -14.31 -6.48 18.67
N THR A 92 -14.86 -7.27 17.74
CA THR A 92 -16.29 -7.58 17.68
C THR A 92 -16.49 -9.06 18.00
N PRO A 93 -16.73 -9.43 19.28
CA PRO A 93 -17.09 -10.80 19.61
C PRO A 93 -18.40 -11.14 18.90
N LYS A 94 -18.48 -12.31 18.27
CA LYS A 94 -19.77 -12.85 17.83
C LYS A 94 -20.64 -13.04 19.07
N GLU A 95 -21.81 -12.39 19.08
CA GLU A 95 -22.91 -12.74 19.98
C GLU A 95 -23.34 -14.21 19.77
#